data_AF-A0A2N5ZJY0-F1
#
_entry.id   AF-A0A2N5ZJY0-F1
#
_cell.length_a   1.000
_cell.length_b   1.000
_cell.length_c   1.000
_cell.angle_alpha   90.00
_cell.angle_beta   90.00
_cell.angle_gamma   90.00
#
_symmetry.space_group_name_H-M   'P 1'
#
loop_
_entity.id
_entity.type
_entity.pdbx_description
1 polymer ?
#
loop_
_entity_poly.entity_id
_entity_poly.type
_entity_poly.pdbx_seq_one_letter_code
_entity_poly.pdbx_strand_id
1 'polypeptide(L)' 'MQGNKDNGSYSRIHTGFRLTQKNYKLLEELEKDLGINKTSVINMILNLIKKDKSVLISLIKSAISK' A
#
# COMPACT_ATOMS: atom_id res chain seq x y z
N MET A 1 -1.16 -6.66 -38.27
CA MET A 1 -1.56 -5.31 -37.83
C MET A 1 -2.82 -5.42 -37.00
N GLN A 2 -3.02 -4.49 -36.07
CA GLN A 2 -4.10 -4.38 -35.05
C GLN A 2 -3.91 -5.30 -33.83
N GLY A 3 -3.71 -4.78 -32.61
CA GLY A 3 -3.63 -3.39 -32.16
C GLY A 3 -3.45 -3.37 -30.65
N ASN A 4 -2.54 -2.51 -30.17
CA ASN A 4 -2.43 -2.16 -28.76
C ASN A 4 -3.80 -1.79 -28.22
N LYS A 5 -4.31 -2.59 -27.28
CA LYS A 5 -5.27 -2.11 -26.29
C LYS A 5 -4.50 -1.92 -24.98
N ASP A 6 -3.91 -0.74 -24.85
CA ASP A 6 -3.63 -0.14 -23.55
C ASP A 6 -4.96 0.07 -22.82
N ASN A 7 -5.53 -1.01 -22.30
CA ASN A 7 -6.56 -0.95 -21.29
C ASN A 7 -5.83 -0.70 -19.97
N GLY A 8 -5.80 0.56 -19.50
CA GLY A 8 -5.30 0.92 -18.18
C GLY A 8 -5.82 -0.06 -17.14
N SER A 9 -4.94 -0.94 -16.67
CA SER A 9 -5.37 -2.16 -16.00
C SER A 9 -5.87 -1.85 -14.60
N TYR A 10 -7.18 -1.74 -14.42
CA TYR A 10 -7.86 -1.86 -13.12
C TYR A 10 -7.78 -3.30 -12.56
N SER A 11 -6.82 -4.12 -13.01
CA SER A 11 -6.64 -5.47 -12.48
C SER A 11 -6.20 -5.40 -11.03
N ARG A 12 -7.02 -5.96 -10.14
CA ARG A 12 -6.63 -6.15 -8.74
C ARG A 12 -5.66 -7.32 -8.69
N ILE A 13 -4.44 -7.06 -8.21
CA ILE A 13 -3.44 -8.11 -7.99
C ILE A 13 -3.70 -8.72 -6.61
N HIS A 14 -4.02 -10.01 -6.56
CA HIS A 14 -4.07 -10.74 -5.29
C HIS A 14 -2.63 -11.05 -4.84
N THR A 15 -2.26 -10.59 -3.66
CA THR A 15 -0.93 -10.79 -3.09
C THR A 15 -1.03 -11.30 -1.66
N GLY A 16 -0.17 -12.26 -1.32
CA GLY A 16 0.00 -12.77 0.04
C GLY A 16 1.33 -12.28 0.61
N PHE A 17 1.28 -11.57 1.75
CA PHE A 17 2.46 -11.20 2.51
C PHE A 17 2.19 -11.41 4.01
N ARG A 18 3.27 -11.57 4.77
CA ARG A 18 3.18 -11.74 6.22
C ARG A 18 3.39 -10.39 6.89
N LEU A 19 2.57 -10.10 7.89
CA LEU A 19 2.71 -8.96 8.77
C LEU A 19 3.04 -9.43 10.18
N THR A 20 3.76 -8.59 10.93
CA THR A 20 3.84 -8.77 12.38
C THR A 20 2.47 -8.56 13.00
N GLN A 21 2.19 -9.20 14.13
CA GLN A 21 0.91 -9.05 14.83
C GLN A 21 0.60 -7.59 15.17
N LYS A 22 1.61 -6.81 15.56
CA LYS A 22 1.46 -5.38 15.85
C LYS A 22 1.01 -4.59 14.62
N ASN A 23 1.62 -4.83 13.46
CA ASN A 23 1.27 -4.12 12.22
C ASN A 23 -0.11 -4.55 11.72
N TYR A 24 -0.47 -5.82 11.89
CA TYR A 24 -1.80 -6.31 11.54
C TYR A 24 -2.88 -5.67 12.44
N LYS A 25 -2.64 -5.54 13.75
CA LYS A 25 -3.57 -4.88 14.66
C LYS A 25 -3.79 -3.40 14.32
N LEU A 26 -2.71 -2.67 14.00
CA LEU A 26 -2.83 -1.30 13.50
C LEU A 26 -3.72 -1.23 12.25
N LEU A 27 -3.59 -2.19 11.33
CA LEU A 27 -4.40 -2.24 10.13
C LEU A 27 -5.89 -2.48 10.44
N GLU A 28 -6.20 -3.29 11.45
CA GLU A 28 -7.57 -3.51 11.93
C GLU A 28 -8.18 -2.30 12.63
N GLU A 29 -7.37 -1.54 13.37
CA GLU A 29 -7.81 -0.28 14.01
C GLU A 29 -8.16 0.75 12.94
N LEU A 30 -7.28 0.95 11.94
CA LEU A 30 -7.53 1.86 10.82
C LEU A 30 -8.73 1.44 9.97
N GLU A 31 -8.94 0.13 9.78
CA GLU A 31 -10.11 -0.41 9.09
C GLU A 31 -11.41 0.03 9.77
N LYS A 32 -11.46 -0.09 11.11
CA LYS A 32 -12.62 0.30 11.93
C LYS A 32 -12.86 1.80 11.92
N ASP A 33 -11.80 2.58 12.11
CA ASP A 33 -11.88 4.04 12.21
C ASP A 33 -12.32 4.68 10.89
N LEU A 34 -11.89 4.12 9.76
CA LEU A 34 -12.17 4.65 8.43
C LEU A 34 -13.40 4.00 7.76
N GLY A 35 -13.91 2.89 8.29
CA GLY A 35 -15.03 2.16 7.70
C GLY A 35 -14.73 1.55 6.32
N ILE A 36 -13.46 1.24 6.02
CA ILE A 36 -13.00 0.66 4.75
C ILE A 36 -12.20 -0.60 5.00
N ASN A 37 -12.20 -1.56 4.06
CA ASN A 37 -11.46 -2.81 4.22
C ASN A 37 -9.93 -2.61 4.25
N LYS A 38 -9.21 -3.60 4.81
CA LYS A 38 -7.75 -3.64 4.93
C LYS A 38 -7.00 -3.35 3.61
N THR A 39 -7.48 -3.89 2.48
CA THR A 39 -6.89 -3.63 1.16
C THR A 39 -6.98 -2.16 0.79
N SER A 40 -8.10 -1.52 1.08
CA SER A 40 -8.33 -0.09 0.81
C SER A 40 -7.45 0.78 1.72
N VAL A 41 -7.26 0.41 2.99
CA VAL A 41 -6.32 1.08 3.89
C VAL A 41 -4.89 1.02 3.33
N ILE A 42 -4.42 -0.16 2.92
CA ILE A 42 -3.07 -0.31 2.34
C ILE A 42 -2.92 0.53 1.08
N ASN A 43 -3.90 0.47 0.16
CA ASN A 43 -3.87 1.27 -1.05
C ASN A 43 -3.84 2.78 -0.75
N MET A 44 -4.59 3.24 0.25
CA MET A 44 -4.60 4.64 0.68
C MET A 44 -3.23 5.06 1.22
N ILE A 45 -2.63 4.25 2.11
CA ILE A 45 -1.29 4.49 2.64
C ILE A 45 -0.27 4.57 1.48
N LEU A 46 -0.29 3.62 0.55
CA LEU A 46 0.60 3.62 -0.61
C LEU A 46 0.40 4.85 -1.50
N ASN A 47 -0.83 5.30 -1.69
CA ASN A 47 -1.14 6.49 -2.47
C ASN A 47 -0.64 7.78 -1.79
N LEU A 48 -0.81 7.90 -0.46
CA LEU A 48 -0.30 9.03 0.31
C LEU A 48 1.21 9.09 0.26
N ILE A 49 1.86 7.95 0.48
CA ILE A 49 3.32 7.81 0.41
C ILE A 49 3.83 8.15 -1.00
N LYS A 50 3.13 7.72 -2.06
CA LYS A 50 3.52 8.01 -3.44
C LYS A 50 3.56 9.50 -3.76
N LYS A 51 2.76 10.34 -3.07
CA LYS A 51 2.81 11.80 -3.24
C LYS A 51 4.17 12.38 -2.86
N ASP A 52 4.89 11.74 -1.94
CA ASP A 52 6.24 12.14 -1.52
C ASP A 52 7.18 10.93 -1.41
N LYS A 53 7.62 10.45 -2.58
CA LYS A 53 8.53 9.31 -2.69
C LYS A 53 9.87 9.56 -1.99
N SER A 54 10.33 10.81 -1.92
CA SER A 54 11.57 11.19 -1.23
C SER A 54 11.49 10.91 0.26
N VAL A 55 10.39 11.32 0.91
CA VAL A 55 10.17 11.08 2.35
C VAL A 55 10.12 9.58 2.63
N LEU A 56 9.45 8.79 1.80
CA LEU A 56 9.44 7.32 1.95
C LEU A 56 10.85 6.74 1.94
N ILE A 57 11.64 7.07 0.91
CA ILE A 57 12.98 6.54 0.74
C ILE A 57 13.85 6.94 1.94
N SER A 58 13.71 8.18 2.42
CA SER A 58 14.41 8.66 3.60
C SER A 58 14.06 7.82 4.83
N LEU A 59 12.77 7.60 5.11
CA LEU A 59 12.32 6.82 6.26
C LEU A 59 12.80 5.37 6.20
N ILE A 60 12.75 4.74 5.03
CA ILE A 60 13.26 3.37 4.83
C ILE A 60 14.77 3.32 5.06
N LYS A 61 15.54 4.27 4.50
CA LYS A 61 16.99 4.33 4.72
C LYS A 61 17.33 4.52 6.20
N SER A 62 16.63 5.41 6.90
CA SER A 62 16.81 5.62 8.34
C SER A 62 16.48 4.38 9.17
N ALA A 63 15.52 3.56 8.75
CA ALA A 63 15.17 2.32 9.44
C ALA A 63 16.17 1.18 9.19
N ILE A 64 16.84 1.16 8.04
CA ILE A 64 17.83 0.13 7.67
C ILE A 64 19.22 0.46 8.22
N SER A 65 19.60 1.74 8.29
CA SER A 65 20.92 2.17 8.80
C SER A 65 21.02 2.14 10.33
N LYS A 66 20.10 1.45 11.01
CA LYS A 66 20.03 1.28 12.46
C LYS A 66 20.31 -0.16 12.82
#